data_AF-A0A2W4IQB2-F1
#
_entry.id   AF-A0A2W4IQB2-F1
#
_cell.length_a   1.000
_cell.length_b   1.000
_cell.length_c   1.000
_cell.angle_alpha   90.00
_cell.angle_beta   90.00
_cell.angle_gamma   90.00
#
_symmetry.space_group_name_H-M   'P 1'
#
loop_
_entity.id
_entity.type
_entity.pdbx_description
1 polymer ?
#
loop_
_entity_poly.entity_id
_entity_poly.type
_entity_poly.pdbx_seq_one_letter_code
_entity_poly.pdbx_strand_id
1 'polypeptide(L)'
;MEYFKYDQNQDQYICPEGKQLHFKDIENHISANGYQTERRVYQCNECNTCSCRDACTTSKTGRSIQVSFRLNELRQQARDNLQSDLGKKLMKNIYR
;
A
#
# COMPACT_ATOMS: atom_id res chain seq x y z
N MET A 1 -4.91 -12.54 0.18
CA MET A 1 -4.42 -11.54 -0.79
C MET A 1 -3.34 -10.66 -0.15
N GLU A 2 -2.51 -11.27 0.68
CA GLU A 2 -1.48 -10.64 1.50
C GLU A 2 -0.24 -11.47 1.15
N TYR A 3 0.84 -10.97 0.57
CA TYR A 3 1.62 -9.79 0.91
C TYR A 3 2.34 -9.30 -0.35
N PHE A 4 2.10 -8.07 -0.78
CA PHE A 4 3.03 -7.40 -1.70
C PHE A 4 4.21 -6.90 -0.87
N LYS A 5 5.41 -7.43 -1.10
CA LYS A 5 6.61 -7.03 -0.37
C LYS A 5 7.26 -5.85 -1.06
N TYR A 6 7.47 -4.75 -0.33
CA TYR A 6 8.24 -3.62 -0.85
C TYR A 6 9.73 -3.91 -0.74
N ASP A 7 10.45 -3.76 -1.85
CA ASP A 7 11.91 -3.70 -1.90
C ASP A 7 12.33 -2.24 -2.03
N GLN A 8 12.83 -1.69 -0.92
CA GLN A 8 13.27 -0.29 -0.83
C GLN A 8 14.49 0.01 -1.70
N ASN A 9 15.36 -0.98 -1.94
CA ASN A 9 16.61 -0.75 -2.67
C ASN A 9 16.35 -0.54 -4.17
N GLN A 10 15.34 -1.22 -4.69
CA GLN A 10 14.99 -1.19 -6.11
C GLN A 10 13.72 -0.37 -6.42
N ASP A 11 13.09 0.23 -5.39
CA ASP A 11 11.79 0.92 -5.48
C ASP A 11 10.77 0.09 -6.27
N GLN A 12 10.49 -1.12 -5.78
CA GLN A 12 9.58 -2.05 -6.44
C GLN A 12 8.81 -2.89 -5.43
N TYR A 13 7.70 -3.46 -5.88
CA TYR A 13 6.95 -4.45 -5.11
C TYR A 13 7.11 -5.84 -5.69
N ILE A 14 7.11 -6.85 -4.84
CA ILE A 14 7.10 -8.26 -5.23
C ILE A 14 5.71 -8.81 -4.91
N CYS A 15 5.04 -9.37 -5.91
CA CYS A 15 3.72 -9.98 -5.73
C CYS A 15 3.82 -11.37 -5.09
N PRO A 16 2.68 -11.98 -4.67
CA PRO A 16 2.68 -13.32 -4.08
C PRO A 16 3.27 -14.42 -4.98
N GLU A 17 3.23 -14.24 -6.31
CA GLU A 17 3.83 -15.15 -7.30
C GLU A 17 5.33 -14.86 -7.55
N GLY A 18 5.95 -13.98 -6.77
CA GLY A 18 7.36 -13.61 -6.90
C GLY A 18 7.68 -12.63 -8.03
N LYS A 19 6.68 -12.16 -8.80
CA LYS A 19 6.89 -11.22 -9.91
C LYS A 19 7.03 -9.78 -9.42
N GLN A 20 7.87 -9.01 -10.11
CA GLN A 20 8.14 -7.62 -9.78
C GLN A 20 7.06 -6.68 -10.33
N LEU A 21 6.75 -5.65 -9.55
CA LEU A 21 5.93 -4.51 -9.89
C LEU A 21 6.83 -3.29 -9.84
N HIS A 22 7.15 -2.74 -11.01
CA HIS A 22 8.02 -1.57 -11.13
C HIS A 22 7.22 -0.28 -10.95
N PHE A 23 7.90 0.76 -10.47
CA PHE A 23 7.33 2.10 -10.46
C PHE A 23 6.89 2.50 -11.87
N LYS A 24 5.66 3.02 -11.95
CA LYS A 24 5.04 3.43 -13.21
C LYS A 24 4.82 4.94 -13.26
N ASP A 25 4.16 5.50 -12.26
CA ASP A 25 3.81 6.92 -12.23
C ASP A 25 3.40 7.38 -10.82
N ILE A 26 3.22 8.70 -10.66
CA ILE A 26 2.61 9.34 -9.50
C ILE A 26 1.25 9.90 -9.89
N GLU A 27 0.22 9.49 -9.15
CA GLU A 27 -1.13 10.04 -9.27
C GLU A 27 -1.45 10.98 -8.11
N ASN A 28 -1.95 12.17 -8.45
CA ASN A 28 -2.50 13.10 -7.47
C ASN A 28 -3.94 12.69 -7.12
N HIS A 29 -4.25 12.67 -5.83
CA HIS A 29 -5.55 12.27 -5.30
C HIS A 29 -6.05 13.29 -4.28
N ILE A 30 -7.28 13.76 -4.46
CA ILE A 30 -7.98 14.63 -3.50
C ILE A 30 -8.91 13.75 -2.66
N SER A 31 -8.72 13.77 -1.34
CA SER A 31 -9.63 13.10 -0.41
C SER A 31 -11.01 13.77 -0.38
N ALA A 32 -12.03 13.07 0.14
CA ALA A 32 -13.38 13.63 0.30
C ALA A 32 -13.39 14.94 1.12
N ASN A 33 -12.41 15.11 2.02
CA ASN A 33 -12.28 16.29 2.87
C ASN A 33 -11.38 17.39 2.25
N GLY A 34 -11.03 17.29 0.97
CA GLY A 34 -10.28 18.32 0.23
C GLY A 34 -8.75 18.24 0.34
N TYR A 35 -8.19 17.33 1.13
CA TYR A 35 -6.73 17.16 1.22
C TYR A 35 -6.16 16.53 -0.05
N GLN A 36 -5.14 17.19 -0.61
CA GLN A 36 -4.32 16.65 -1.69
C GLN A 36 -3.30 15.64 -1.14
N THR A 37 -3.16 14.51 -1.84
CA THR A 37 -2.24 13.43 -1.52
C THR A 37 -1.67 12.84 -2.80
N GLU A 38 -0.44 12.36 -2.74
CA GLU A 38 0.18 11.63 -3.85
C GLU A 38 0.12 10.12 -3.59
N ARG A 39 -0.05 9.36 -4.68
CA ARG A 39 0.06 7.90 -4.70
C ARG A 39 1.03 7.48 -5.79
N ARG A 40 1.96 6.60 -5.46
CA ARG A 40 2.80 5.92 -6.45
C ARG A 40 2.09 4.71 -7.00
N VAL A 41 2.12 4.57 -8.32
CA VAL A 41 1.57 3.41 -9.04
C VAL A 41 2.71 2.46 -9.35
N TYR A 42 2.53 1.18 -9.03
CA TYR A 42 3.46 0.11 -9.41
C TYR A 42 2.73 -0.92 -10.27
N GLN A 43 3.37 -1.44 -11.31
CA GLN A 43 2.77 -2.32 -12.30
C GLN A 43 3.65 -3.53 -12.63
N CYS A 44 3.04 -4.72 -12.66
CA CYS A 44 3.66 -5.94 -13.14
C CYS A 44 3.31 -6.15 -14.62
N ASN A 45 4.33 -6.33 -15.46
CA ASN A 45 4.17 -6.55 -16.90
C ASN A 45 4.22 -8.04 -17.30
N GLU A 46 4.56 -8.92 -16.36
CA GLU A 46 4.75 -10.35 -16.58
C GLU A 46 3.49 -11.17 -16.26
N CYS A 47 2.32 -10.53 -16.16
CA CYS A 47 1.09 -11.21 -15.77
C CYS A 47 0.48 -12.09 -16.87
N ASN A 48 0.92 -12.00 -18.13
CA ASN A 48 0.27 -12.72 -19.25
C ASN A 48 0.47 -14.24 -19.18
N THR A 49 1.59 -14.70 -18.63
CA THR A 49 1.91 -16.12 -18.45
C THR A 49 1.70 -16.59 -17.01
N CYS A 50 1.01 -15.80 -16.18
CA CYS A 50 0.80 -16.11 -14.77
C CYS A 50 -0.33 -17.13 -14.60
N SER A 51 -0.06 -18.24 -13.92
CA SER A 51 -1.07 -19.28 -13.63
C SER A 51 -2.27 -18.73 -12.85
N CYS A 52 -2.04 -17.78 -11.95
CA CYS A 52 -3.09 -17.16 -11.15
C CYS A 52 -3.74 -15.93 -11.81
N ARG A 53 -3.47 -15.62 -13.09
CA ARG A 53 -3.85 -14.35 -13.73
C ARG A 53 -5.34 -14.06 -13.55
N ASP A 54 -6.18 -15.03 -13.87
CA ASP A 54 -7.65 -14.88 -13.90
C ASP A 54 -8.23 -14.51 -12.53
N ALA A 55 -7.62 -15.01 -11.44
CA ALA A 55 -7.99 -14.67 -10.08
C ALA A 55 -7.31 -13.39 -9.55
N CYS A 56 -6.23 -12.92 -10.19
CA CYS A 56 -5.39 -11.82 -9.70
C CYS A 56 -5.73 -10.46 -10.33
N THR A 57 -5.96 -10.43 -11.64
CA THR A 57 -6.20 -9.18 -12.38
C THR A 57 -6.97 -9.41 -13.67
N THR A 58 -7.94 -8.53 -13.94
CA THR A 58 -8.65 -8.47 -15.22
C THR A 58 -8.00 -7.48 -16.20
N SER A 59 -6.97 -6.75 -15.77
CA SER A 59 -6.26 -5.76 -16.59
C SER A 59 -5.47 -6.41 -17.73
N LYS A 60 -5.58 -5.84 -18.93
CA LYS A 60 -4.78 -6.25 -20.10
C LYS A 60 -3.28 -6.00 -19.91
N THR A 61 -2.91 -4.97 -19.14
CA THR A 61 -1.51 -4.59 -18.91
C THR A 61 -0.93 -5.17 -17.62
N GLY A 62 -1.62 -6.15 -17.00
CA GLY A 62 -1.18 -6.79 -15.77
C GLY A 62 -1.59 -6.06 -14.48
N ARG A 63 -1.19 -6.60 -13.34
CA ARG A 63 -1.61 -6.14 -12.01
C ARG A 63 -0.92 -4.80 -11.69
N SER A 64 -1.72 -3.83 -11.24
CA SER A 64 -1.21 -2.59 -10.66
C SER A 64 -1.64 -2.43 -9.21
N ILE A 65 -0.83 -1.73 -8.42
CA ILE A 65 -1.17 -1.28 -7.07
C ILE A 65 -0.87 0.21 -6.94
N GLN A 66 -1.61 0.89 -6.07
CA GLN A 66 -1.38 2.28 -5.71
C GLN A 66 -0.97 2.35 -4.24
N VAL A 67 0.12 3.05 -3.95
CA VAL A 67 0.66 3.15 -2.60
C VAL A 67 0.86 4.61 -2.24
N SER A 68 0.26 5.02 -1.12
CA SER A 68 0.59 6.30 -0.47
C SER A 68 1.58 6.04 0.67
N PHE A 69 2.84 6.36 0.44
CA PHE A 69 3.88 6.27 1.48
C PHE A 69 3.56 7.16 2.67
N ARG A 70 3.04 8.37 2.40
CA ARG A 70 2.59 9.29 3.44
C ARG A 70 1.49 8.69 4.32
N LEU A 71 0.50 8.02 3.72
CA LEU A 71 -0.54 7.35 4.51
C LEU A 71 0.02 6.19 5.33
N ASN A 72 0.99 5.44 4.80
CA ASN A 72 1.64 4.36 5.52
C ASN A 72 2.40 4.88 6.75
N GLU A 73 3.14 5.98 6.61
CA GLU A 73 3.82 6.67 7.72
C GLU A 73 2.82 7.12 8.79
N LEU A 74 1.75 7.82 8.39
CA LEU A 74 0.73 8.31 9.32
C LEU A 74 0.05 7.17 10.08
N ARG A 75 -0.23 6.06 9.39
CA ARG A 75 -0.76 4.84 10.04
C ARG A 75 0.24 4.23 11.02
N GLN A 76 1.54 4.25 10.71
CA GLN A 76 2.57 3.78 11.63
C GLN A 76 2.63 4.66 12.88
N GLN A 77 2.69 5.99 12.71
CA GLN A 77 2.67 6.95 13.81
C GLN A 77 1.43 6.78 14.69
N ALA A 78 0.24 6.60 14.09
CA ALA A 78 -0.99 6.35 14.84
C ALA A 78 -0.91 5.06 15.66
N ARG A 79 -0.36 3.97 15.10
CA ARG A 79 -0.13 2.72 15.83
C ARG A 79 0.83 2.92 17.00
N ASP A 80 1.96 3.57 16.76
CA ASP A 80 2.98 3.83 17.80
C ASP A 80 2.39 4.66 18.94
N ASN A 81 1.61 5.70 18.61
CA ASN A 81 0.91 6.53 19.58
C ASN A 81 -0.10 5.73 20.41
N LEU A 82 -0.92 4.89 19.76
CA LEU A 82 -1.90 4.04 20.45
C LEU A 82 -1.24 2.99 21.35
N GLN A 83 -0.08 2.47 20.93
CA GLN A 83 0.67 1.45 21.68
C GLN A 83 1.54 2.05 22.80
N SER A 84 1.79 3.35 22.79
CA SER A 84 2.51 4.05 23.86
C SER A 84 1.80 3.93 25.21
N ASP A 85 2.54 4.09 26.31
CA ASP A 85 1.97 4.04 27.66
C ASP A 85 0.93 5.14 27.88
N LEU A 86 1.18 6.33 27.32
CA LEU A 86 0.22 7.44 27.33
C LEU A 86 -1.04 7.06 26.54
N GLY A 87 -0.88 6.52 25.33
CA GLY A 87 -1.99 6.06 24.48
C GLY A 87 -2.86 5.03 25.19
N LYS A 88 -2.23 3.99 25.77
CA LYS A 88 -2.92 2.96 26.56
C LYS A 88 -3.67 3.52 27.76
N LYS A 89 -3.12 4.53 28.45
CA LYS A 89 -3.78 5.21 29.59
C LYS A 89 -5.00 6.02 29.12
N LEU A 90 -4.86 6.82 28.06
CA LEU A 90 -5.95 7.63 27.51
C LEU A 90 -7.10 6.75 27.01
N MET A 91 -6.80 5.62 26.36
CA MET A 91 -7.83 4.68 25.90
C MET A 91 -8.64 4.07 27.05
N LYS A 92 -8.01 3.77 28.20
CA LYS A 92 -8.71 3.23 29.38
C LYS A 92 -9.64 4.24 30.05
N ASN A 93 -9.33 5.54 29.94
CA ASN A 93 -10.12 6.61 30.54
C ASN A 93 -11.39 6.96 29.73
N ILE A 94 -11.53 6.47 28.50
CA ILE A 94 -12.73 6.69 27.66
C ILE A 94 -13.90 5.76 28.07
N TYR A 95 -13.62 4.65 28.76
CA TYR A 95 -14.62 3.65 29.18
C TYR A 95 -15.00 3.76 30.66
N ARG A 96 -14.76 4.92 31.30
CA ARG A 96 -15.07 5.19 32.69
C ARG A 96 -16.01 6.38 32.78
#